data_AF-A0A8S0SJD8-F1
#
_entry.id   AF-A0A8S0SJD8-F1
#
_cell.length_a   1.000
_cell.length_b   1.000
_cell.length_c   1.000
_cell.angle_alpha   90.00
_cell.angle_beta   90.00
_cell.angle_gamma   90.00
#
_symmetry.space_group_name_H-M   'P 1'
#
loop_
_entity.id
_entity.type
_entity.pdbx_description
1 polymer ?
#
loop_
_entity_poly.entity_id
_entity_poly.type
_entity_poly.pdbx_seq_one_letter_code
_entity_poly.pdbx_strand_id
1 'polypeptide(L)'
;MLRDLWTQVNQVGRLPFDIAHYLGILVEMIVKKKKAKKNVKAAKTTNDKNDDGQKDEGVLSSRTVDLWDGRGEDAVKITKKIKPSIIPAVEVEPPGCSFNPAHESHQDALALAVADEMEKIYRDELGPEPVPVTVPGEVIDEEEKYFLDADGEDEDDQNENLIDNGDADPEKRAKSVTRVEMNRRIRRKEQLRAETEAKKVEKLSKGIDCLPDILEEIAKEDEEKRKRHLRRIVAKKERLKACPPRLGKHKFVPAPLQVLLSEEKTGFLRQQKGCCTVVKDRFKSLEKRGLVVPSKRSGRK
;
A
#
# COMPACT_ATOMS: atom_id res chain seq x y z
N MET A 1 42.16 3.70 -8.50
CA MET A 1 41.50 2.40 -8.29
C MET A 1 40.88 1.81 -9.56
N LEU A 2 39.91 2.46 -10.24
CA LEU A 2 39.29 1.90 -11.46
C LEU A 2 40.12 2.05 -12.75
N ARG A 3 41.09 2.97 -12.81
CA ARG A 3 42.05 3.07 -13.92
C ARG A 3 43.16 2.01 -13.81
N ASP A 4 43.54 1.67 -12.58
CA ASP A 4 44.66 0.76 -12.30
C ASP A 4 44.33 -0.70 -12.67
N LEU A 5 43.04 -1.09 -12.56
CA LEU A 5 42.53 -2.39 -13.01
C LEU A 5 42.60 -2.58 -14.54
N TRP A 6 42.56 -1.50 -15.34
CA TRP A 6 42.61 -1.62 -16.80
C TRP A 6 44.03 -1.86 -17.31
N THR A 7 45.03 -1.25 -16.68
CA THR A 7 46.46 -1.52 -16.93
C THR A 7 46.86 -2.93 -16.51
N GLN A 8 46.26 -3.48 -15.45
CA GLN A 8 46.63 -4.80 -14.92
C GLN A 8 46.03 -5.97 -15.73
N VAL A 9 44.91 -5.75 -16.42
CA VAL A 9 44.29 -6.75 -17.33
C VAL A 9 45.00 -6.81 -18.69
N ASN A 10 45.71 -5.76 -19.09
CA ASN A 10 46.42 -5.73 -20.38
C ASN A 10 47.80 -6.42 -20.37
N GLN A 11 48.29 -6.85 -19.19
CA GLN A 11 49.61 -7.48 -19.04
C GLN A 11 49.54 -9.02 -19.03
N VAL A 12 48.35 -9.62 -18.89
CA VAL A 12 48.16 -11.06 -18.86
C VAL A 12 47.08 -11.45 -19.86
N GLY A 13 47.51 -11.94 -21.03
CA GLY A 13 46.72 -12.81 -21.90
C GLY A 13 45.38 -12.26 -22.38
N ARG A 14 45.39 -11.69 -23.60
CA ARG A 14 44.27 -11.45 -24.51
C ARG A 14 42.98 -12.23 -24.13
N LEU A 15 42.07 -11.57 -23.41
CA LEU A 15 40.71 -12.06 -23.23
C LEU A 15 40.04 -12.21 -24.61
N PRO A 16 39.18 -13.22 -24.83
CA PRO A 16 38.46 -13.38 -26.09
C PRO A 16 37.68 -12.11 -26.39
N PHE A 17 37.77 -11.67 -27.66
CA PHE A 17 37.32 -10.36 -28.16
C PHE A 17 35.89 -9.99 -27.74
N ASP A 18 35.04 -11.01 -27.56
CA ASP A 18 33.65 -10.87 -27.13
C ASP A 18 33.50 -10.37 -25.69
N ILE A 19 34.30 -10.85 -24.75
CA ILE A 19 34.18 -10.45 -23.33
C ILE A 19 34.64 -8.99 -23.15
N ALA A 20 35.68 -8.58 -23.88
CA ALA A 20 36.15 -7.20 -23.89
C ALA A 20 35.11 -6.25 -24.49
N HIS A 21 34.39 -6.67 -25.53
CA HIS A 21 33.31 -5.91 -26.15
C HIS A 21 32.11 -5.74 -25.20
N TYR A 22 31.67 -6.82 -24.55
CA TYR A 22 30.58 -6.77 -23.56
C TYR A 22 30.92 -5.93 -22.33
N LEU A 23 32.15 -6.01 -21.82
CA LEU A 23 32.61 -5.14 -20.74
C LEU A 23 32.70 -3.67 -21.16
N GLY A 24 33.12 -3.40 -22.40
CA GLY A 24 33.12 -2.06 -23.00
C GLY A 24 31.72 -1.44 -23.04
N ILE A 25 30.73 -2.20 -23.53
CA ILE A 25 29.32 -1.77 -23.57
C ILE A 25 28.79 -1.50 -22.15
N LEU A 26 29.11 -2.37 -21.18
CA LEU A 26 28.65 -2.21 -19.80
C LEU A 26 29.23 -0.93 -19.16
N VAL A 27 30.52 -0.66 -19.38
CA VAL A 27 31.17 0.57 -18.90
C VAL A 27 30.56 1.81 -19.55
N GLU A 28 30.28 1.77 -20.86
CA GLU A 28 29.66 2.89 -21.58
C GLU A 28 28.23 3.17 -21.08
N MET A 29 27.44 2.13 -20.79
CA MET A 29 26.12 2.25 -20.17
C MET A 29 26.17 2.88 -18.77
N ILE A 30 27.16 2.51 -17.95
CA ILE A 30 27.34 3.07 -16.61
C ILE A 30 27.72 4.57 -16.69
N VAL A 31 28.58 4.94 -17.64
CA VAL A 31 28.97 6.35 -17.86
C VAL A 31 27.77 7.18 -18.34
N LYS A 32 26.94 6.65 -19.26
CA LYS A 32 25.70 7.32 -19.71
C LYS A 32 24.71 7.52 -18.55
N LYS A 33 24.51 6.54 -17.67
CA LYS A 33 23.68 6.68 -16.46
C LYS A 33 24.21 7.75 -15.48
N LYS A 34 25.54 7.87 -15.32
CA LYS A 34 26.13 8.91 -14.46
C LYS A 34 25.95 10.32 -15.03
N LYS A 35 26.07 10.49 -16.36
CA LYS A 35 25.81 11.78 -17.03
C LYS A 35 24.34 12.20 -16.92
N ALA A 36 23.40 11.27 -17.07
CA ALA A 36 21.97 11.54 -16.88
C ALA A 36 21.64 12.00 -15.44
N LYS A 37 22.25 11.37 -14.41
CA LYS A 37 22.08 11.80 -13.01
C LYS A 37 22.69 13.17 -12.71
N LYS A 38 23.76 13.57 -13.41
CA LYS A 38 24.38 14.91 -13.23
C LYS A 38 23.50 16.01 -13.84
N ASN A 39 22.87 15.77 -14.98
CA ASN A 39 21.95 16.75 -15.61
C ASN A 39 20.67 16.96 -14.80
N VAL A 40 20.15 15.90 -14.14
CA VAL A 40 19.00 16.03 -13.22
C VAL A 40 19.34 16.80 -11.94
N LYS A 41 20.61 16.77 -11.49
CA LYS A 41 21.07 17.59 -10.36
C LYS A 41 21.32 19.05 -10.75
N ALA A 42 21.81 19.33 -11.95
CA ALA A 42 22.04 20.70 -12.43
C ALA A 42 20.74 21.48 -12.69
N ALA A 43 19.68 20.80 -13.15
CA ALA A 43 18.36 21.41 -13.34
C ALA A 43 17.63 21.78 -12.02
N LYS A 44 18.18 21.39 -10.87
CA LYS A 44 17.57 21.65 -9.54
C LYS A 44 18.20 22.84 -8.79
N THR A 45 19.25 23.46 -9.33
CA THR A 45 20.00 24.56 -8.67
C THR A 45 20.07 25.86 -9.48
N THR A 46 19.13 26.11 -10.39
CA THR A 46 18.97 27.42 -11.05
C THR A 46 17.49 27.79 -11.13
N ASN A 47 16.95 28.25 -10.01
CA ASN A 47 15.72 29.05 -9.99
C ASN A 47 15.79 29.95 -8.76
N ASP A 48 16.67 30.95 -8.85
CA ASP A 48 16.61 32.17 -8.05
C ASP A 48 17.27 33.25 -8.89
N LYS A 49 16.43 34.16 -9.42
CA LYS A 49 16.73 35.55 -9.78
C LYS A 49 15.46 36.19 -10.34
N ASN A 50 14.85 37.02 -9.51
CA ASN A 50 14.02 38.15 -9.94
C ASN A 50 14.86 39.06 -10.85
N ASP A 51 14.24 39.60 -11.89
CA ASP A 51 14.65 40.89 -12.44
C ASP A 51 13.42 41.65 -12.98
N ASP A 52 13.46 42.94 -12.74
CA ASP A 52 12.44 43.96 -12.96
C ASP A 52 12.65 44.67 -14.32
N GLY A 53 11.58 45.26 -14.86
CA GLY A 53 11.61 46.23 -15.97
C GLY A 53 11.35 45.62 -17.36
N GLN A 54 10.60 46.22 -18.29
CA GLN A 54 10.10 47.59 -18.45
C GLN A 54 8.75 47.58 -19.19
N LYS A 55 8.01 48.68 -19.02
CA LYS A 55 6.81 49.07 -19.76
C LYS A 55 7.11 49.22 -21.25
N ASP A 56 6.19 48.79 -22.10
CA ASP A 56 5.89 49.48 -23.36
C ASP A 56 4.38 49.42 -23.63
N GLU A 57 3.77 50.60 -23.58
CA GLU A 57 2.41 50.91 -24.00
C GLU A 57 2.35 50.88 -25.53
N GLY A 58 1.49 50.03 -26.10
CA GLY A 58 1.42 49.87 -27.55
C GLY A 58 0.19 49.10 -28.02
N VAL A 59 -0.91 49.84 -28.21
CA VAL A 59 -2.02 49.54 -29.13
C VAL A 59 -2.95 48.39 -28.73
N LEU A 60 -4.08 48.80 -28.13
CA LEU A 60 -5.34 48.06 -28.05
C LEU A 60 -5.89 47.78 -29.46
N SER A 61 -5.34 46.80 -30.15
CA SER A 61 -6.10 46.05 -31.15
C SER A 61 -6.88 45.00 -30.38
N SER A 62 -8.21 45.10 -30.40
CA SER A 62 -9.16 44.11 -29.89
C SER A 62 -8.93 42.76 -30.58
N ARG A 63 -7.91 42.03 -30.14
CA ARG A 63 -7.68 40.65 -30.50
C ARG A 63 -8.69 39.86 -29.69
N THR A 64 -9.86 39.61 -30.27
CA THR A 64 -10.75 38.52 -29.86
C THR A 64 -9.97 37.22 -30.02
N VAL A 65 -9.14 36.92 -29.02
CA VAL A 65 -8.50 35.61 -28.87
C VAL A 65 -9.65 34.67 -28.59
N ASP A 66 -9.95 33.81 -29.55
CA ASP A 66 -10.90 32.73 -29.34
C ASP A 66 -10.35 31.83 -28.23
N LEU A 67 -10.93 31.96 -27.04
CA LEU A 67 -10.57 31.18 -25.86
C LEU A 67 -10.90 29.69 -26.02
N TRP A 68 -11.65 29.33 -27.07
CA TRP A 68 -12.17 27.99 -27.33
C TRP A 68 -11.60 27.34 -28.58
N ASP A 69 -10.87 28.09 -29.43
CA ASP A 69 -10.21 27.50 -30.59
C ASP A 69 -8.93 26.79 -30.15
N GLY A 70 -8.97 25.46 -30.12
CA GLY A 70 -7.83 24.60 -29.80
C GLY A 70 -6.73 24.59 -30.87
N ARG A 71 -6.73 25.56 -31.80
CA ARG A 71 -5.81 25.69 -32.93
C ARG A 71 -5.03 27.01 -32.93
N GLY A 72 -4.63 27.49 -31.76
CA GLY A 72 -3.68 28.59 -31.64
C GLY A 72 -2.29 28.07 -31.30
N GLU A 73 -1.34 28.18 -32.24
CA GLU A 73 0.08 27.82 -32.07
C GLU A 73 0.89 28.79 -31.19
N ASP A 74 0.23 29.77 -30.57
CA ASP A 74 0.86 30.66 -29.60
C ASP A 74 0.83 30.00 -28.21
N ALA A 75 1.90 29.29 -27.89
CA ALA A 75 2.11 28.59 -26.62
C ALA A 75 2.21 29.53 -25.40
N VAL A 76 1.12 30.20 -25.05
CA VAL A 76 0.90 30.60 -23.66
C VAL A 76 0.82 29.29 -22.88
N LYS A 77 1.84 29.02 -22.06
CA LYS A 77 1.92 27.84 -21.19
C LYS A 77 0.78 27.91 -20.17
N ILE A 78 -0.44 27.59 -20.57
CA ILE A 78 -1.56 27.37 -19.65
C ILE A 78 -1.14 26.15 -18.84
N THR A 79 -0.65 26.40 -17.64
CA THR A 79 -0.27 25.37 -16.68
C THR A 79 -1.51 24.52 -16.44
N LYS A 80 -1.52 23.30 -17.02
CA LYS A 80 -2.63 22.37 -16.86
C LYS A 80 -2.81 22.12 -15.36
N LYS A 81 -3.88 22.68 -14.79
CA LYS A 81 -4.18 22.55 -13.36
C LYS A 81 -4.24 21.06 -13.02
N ILE A 82 -3.45 20.64 -12.02
CA ILE A 82 -3.45 19.26 -11.55
C ILE A 82 -4.86 18.96 -11.03
N LYS A 83 -5.49 17.91 -11.55
CA LYS A 83 -6.83 17.51 -11.12
C LYS A 83 -6.73 17.00 -9.67
N PRO A 84 -7.53 17.53 -8.73
CA PRO A 84 -7.44 17.15 -7.32
C PRO A 84 -7.96 15.73 -7.05
N SER A 85 -8.83 15.19 -7.92
CA SER A 85 -9.48 13.89 -7.77
C SER A 85 -9.38 13.05 -9.04
N ILE A 86 -9.40 11.72 -8.88
CA ILE A 86 -9.46 10.73 -9.98
C ILE A 86 -10.87 10.68 -10.59
N ILE A 87 -11.88 10.90 -9.75
CA ILE A 87 -13.30 10.84 -10.09
C ILE A 87 -13.70 12.15 -10.83
N PRO A 88 -14.51 12.07 -11.91
CA PRO A 88 -15.00 13.24 -12.63
C PRO A 88 -15.84 14.16 -11.74
N ALA A 89 -15.86 15.46 -12.07
CA ALA A 89 -16.59 16.45 -11.28
C ALA A 89 -18.12 16.29 -11.37
N VAL A 90 -18.60 15.84 -12.52
CA VAL A 90 -20.01 15.57 -12.79
C VAL A 90 -20.12 14.14 -13.26
N GLU A 91 -20.89 13.34 -12.53
CA GLU A 91 -21.21 11.98 -12.92
C GLU A 91 -22.46 12.02 -13.79
N VAL A 92 -22.43 11.25 -14.87
CA VAL A 92 -23.58 11.12 -15.77
C VAL A 92 -24.41 9.95 -15.27
N GLU A 93 -25.67 10.22 -14.94
CA GLU A 93 -26.61 9.19 -14.54
C GLU A 93 -26.94 8.24 -15.71
N PRO A 94 -27.35 6.99 -15.44
CA PRO A 94 -27.70 6.07 -16.50
C PRO A 94 -28.93 6.57 -17.30
N PRO A 95 -29.05 6.21 -18.58
CA PRO A 95 -30.11 6.72 -19.47
C PRO A 95 -31.53 6.39 -18.97
N GLY A 96 -31.68 5.33 -18.16
CA GLY A 96 -32.92 4.94 -17.49
C GLY A 96 -33.48 5.96 -16.50
N CYS A 97 -32.65 6.89 -16.01
CA CYS A 97 -33.07 7.97 -15.10
C CYS A 97 -33.54 9.23 -15.85
N SER A 98 -33.52 9.21 -17.18
CA SER A 98 -34.05 10.32 -17.98
C SER A 98 -35.56 10.48 -17.79
N PHE A 99 -36.11 11.59 -18.28
CA PHE A 99 -37.55 11.84 -18.21
C PHE A 99 -38.37 10.83 -19.04
N ASN A 100 -37.91 10.53 -20.27
CA ASN A 100 -38.56 9.58 -21.16
C ASN A 100 -37.57 8.48 -21.62
N PRO A 101 -37.20 7.56 -20.72
CA PRO A 101 -36.24 6.51 -21.02
C PRO A 101 -36.86 5.43 -21.89
N ALA A 102 -36.02 4.76 -22.70
CA ALA A 102 -36.38 3.50 -23.32
C ALA A 102 -36.80 2.48 -22.26
N HIS A 103 -37.72 1.57 -22.59
CA HIS A 103 -38.28 0.62 -21.62
C HIS A 103 -37.20 -0.23 -20.95
N GLU A 104 -36.32 -0.84 -21.72
CA GLU A 104 -35.21 -1.68 -21.21
C GLU A 104 -34.33 -0.89 -20.22
N SER A 105 -33.84 0.29 -20.63
CA SER A 105 -32.98 1.11 -19.78
C SER A 105 -33.66 1.57 -18.50
N HIS A 106 -34.98 1.77 -18.53
CA HIS A 106 -35.78 2.11 -17.36
C HIS A 106 -35.91 0.93 -16.39
N GLN A 107 -36.15 -0.28 -16.92
CA GLN A 107 -36.18 -1.50 -16.11
C GLN A 107 -34.83 -1.78 -15.46
N ASP A 108 -33.73 -1.60 -16.20
CA ASP A 108 -32.37 -1.75 -15.66
C ASP A 108 -32.12 -0.80 -14.48
N ALA A 109 -32.52 0.47 -14.63
CA ALA A 109 -32.36 1.47 -13.58
C ALA A 109 -33.24 1.16 -12.35
N LEU A 110 -34.49 0.73 -12.57
CA LEU A 110 -35.38 0.29 -11.48
C LEU A 110 -34.81 -0.94 -10.77
N ALA A 111 -34.30 -1.92 -11.51
CA ALA A 111 -33.69 -3.12 -10.93
C ALA A 111 -32.51 -2.78 -10.02
N LEU A 112 -31.65 -1.83 -10.44
CA LEU A 112 -30.55 -1.33 -9.61
C LEU A 112 -31.07 -0.65 -8.33
N ALA A 113 -32.07 0.22 -8.44
CA ALA A 113 -32.64 0.89 -7.27
C ALA A 113 -33.28 -0.10 -6.29
N VAL A 114 -33.99 -1.11 -6.81
CA VAL A 114 -34.59 -2.18 -5.99
C VAL A 114 -33.50 -3.01 -5.31
N ALA A 115 -32.40 -3.34 -6.01
CA ALA A 115 -31.29 -4.08 -5.43
C ALA A 115 -30.65 -3.33 -4.25
N ASP A 116 -30.46 -2.01 -4.37
CA ASP A 116 -29.91 -1.17 -3.29
C ASP A 116 -30.83 -1.14 -2.04
N GLU A 117 -32.15 -1.09 -2.22
CA GLU A 117 -33.10 -1.13 -1.10
C GLU A 117 -33.18 -2.54 -0.48
N MET A 118 -33.19 -3.59 -1.30
CA MET A 118 -33.15 -4.97 -0.83
C MET A 118 -31.87 -5.26 -0.04
N GLU A 119 -30.71 -4.72 -0.45
CA GLU A 119 -29.46 -4.88 0.31
C GLU A 119 -29.58 -4.28 1.72
N LYS A 120 -30.28 -3.15 1.88
CA LYS A 120 -30.51 -2.55 3.21
C LYS A 120 -31.40 -3.46 4.05
N ILE A 121 -32.49 -3.97 3.49
CA ILE A 121 -33.40 -4.89 4.16
C ILE A 121 -32.67 -6.15 4.60
N TYR A 122 -31.92 -6.80 3.72
CA TYR A 122 -31.15 -8.00 4.07
C TYR A 122 -30.07 -7.73 5.10
N ARG A 123 -29.44 -6.54 5.08
CA ARG A 123 -28.46 -6.16 6.10
C ARG A 123 -29.11 -5.99 7.48
N ASP A 124 -30.36 -5.54 7.53
CA ASP A 124 -31.11 -5.37 8.78
C ASP A 124 -31.68 -6.71 9.29
N GLU A 125 -32.15 -7.57 8.39
CA GLU A 125 -32.75 -8.88 8.72
C GLU A 125 -31.71 -9.96 9.06
N LEU A 126 -30.64 -10.05 8.27
CA LEU A 126 -29.57 -11.04 8.43
C LEU A 126 -28.40 -10.49 9.26
N GLY A 127 -28.45 -9.20 9.60
CA GLY A 127 -27.44 -8.56 10.42
C GLY A 127 -27.41 -9.13 11.83
N PRO A 128 -26.22 -9.16 12.47
CA PRO A 128 -26.16 -9.47 13.90
C PRO A 128 -26.99 -8.43 14.66
N GLU A 129 -27.84 -8.90 15.57
CA GLU A 129 -28.58 -8.00 16.47
C GLU A 129 -27.58 -7.09 17.20
N PRO A 130 -27.83 -5.77 17.26
CA PRO A 130 -26.91 -4.86 17.95
C PRO A 130 -26.77 -5.29 19.40
N VAL A 131 -25.52 -5.41 19.86
CA VAL A 131 -25.24 -5.76 21.26
C VAL A 131 -25.98 -4.76 22.16
N PRO A 132 -26.84 -5.22 23.08
CA PRO A 132 -27.56 -4.33 23.98
C PRO A 132 -26.56 -3.51 24.80
N VAL A 133 -26.78 -2.19 24.87
CA VAL A 133 -25.89 -1.25 25.57
C VAL A 133 -25.79 -1.57 27.07
N THR A 134 -26.86 -2.12 27.62
CA THR A 134 -26.93 -2.57 29.01
C THR A 134 -27.45 -4.00 29.02
N VAL A 135 -26.57 -4.95 29.26
CA VAL A 135 -26.96 -6.29 29.69
C VAL A 135 -27.26 -6.18 31.20
N PRO A 136 -28.43 -6.60 31.70
CA PRO A 136 -28.65 -6.71 33.13
C PRO A 136 -27.77 -7.87 33.65
N GLY A 137 -26.50 -7.56 33.91
CA GLY A 137 -25.55 -8.45 34.56
C GLY A 137 -25.64 -8.31 36.08
N GLU A 138 -25.33 -9.40 36.77
CA GLU A 138 -25.10 -9.42 38.20
C GLU A 138 -23.97 -8.44 38.54
N VAL A 139 -24.09 -7.75 39.69
CA VAL A 139 -23.07 -6.79 40.15
C VAL A 139 -21.82 -7.61 40.47
N ILE A 140 -20.80 -7.52 39.61
CA ILE A 140 -19.51 -8.17 39.84
C ILE A 140 -18.90 -7.51 41.07
N ASP A 141 -18.69 -8.28 42.13
CA ASP A 141 -18.02 -7.80 43.35
C ASP A 141 -16.58 -7.34 43.00
N GLU A 142 -16.08 -6.34 43.73
CA GLU A 142 -14.78 -5.72 43.45
C GLU A 142 -13.64 -6.75 43.43
N GLU A 143 -13.76 -7.84 44.18
CA GLU A 143 -12.81 -8.96 44.25
C GLU A 143 -12.76 -9.78 42.94
N GLU A 144 -13.91 -10.06 42.31
CA GLU A 144 -14.00 -10.83 41.06
C GLU A 144 -13.45 -10.05 39.85
N LYS A 145 -13.52 -8.72 39.90
CA LYS A 145 -12.97 -7.84 38.87
C LYS A 145 -11.44 -7.99 38.76
N TYR A 146 -10.73 -8.21 39.87
CA TYR A 146 -9.29 -8.41 39.86
C TYR A 146 -8.86 -9.75 39.24
N PHE A 147 -9.71 -10.78 39.30
CA PHE A 147 -9.42 -12.06 38.64
C PHE A 147 -9.63 -11.99 37.12
N LEU A 148 -10.52 -11.12 36.65
CA LEU A 148 -10.77 -10.92 35.22
C LEU A 148 -9.64 -10.16 34.51
N ASP A 149 -9.02 -9.21 35.20
CA ASP A 149 -7.90 -8.41 34.68
C ASP A 149 -6.57 -9.19 34.70
N ALA A 150 -6.47 -10.30 35.43
CA ALA A 150 -5.23 -11.08 35.60
C ALA A 150 -4.91 -12.07 34.46
N ASP A 151 -5.88 -12.37 33.57
CA ASP A 151 -5.70 -13.33 32.46
C ASP A 151 -5.30 -12.65 31.14
N GLY A 152 -5.06 -11.32 31.17
CA GLY A 152 -4.82 -10.49 29.98
C GLY A 152 -3.43 -9.86 29.86
N GLU A 153 -2.54 -10.07 30.83
CA GLU A 153 -1.17 -9.53 30.82
C GLU A 153 -0.11 -10.66 30.77
N ASP A 154 0.50 -10.79 29.59
CA ASP A 154 1.86 -11.29 29.33
C ASP A 154 2.20 -12.76 29.67
N GLU A 155 1.85 -13.65 28.74
CA GLU A 155 2.76 -14.73 28.32
C GLU A 155 3.86 -14.12 27.41
N ASP A 156 4.98 -13.68 28.00
CA ASP A 156 6.34 -13.95 27.49
C ASP A 156 7.42 -13.21 28.30
N ASP A 157 8.55 -13.89 28.43
CA ASP A 157 9.85 -13.40 28.91
C ASP A 157 10.02 -13.10 30.41
N GLN A 158 10.41 -14.15 31.15
CA GLN A 158 11.74 -14.22 31.75
C GLN A 158 12.06 -15.64 32.26
N ASN A 159 12.53 -16.49 31.34
CA ASN A 159 13.36 -17.65 31.70
C ASN A 159 14.77 -17.14 32.01
N GLU A 160 14.94 -16.49 33.15
CA GLU A 160 16.27 -16.15 33.68
C GLU A 160 16.70 -17.18 34.72
N ASN A 161 17.63 -18.04 34.30
CA ASN A 161 18.69 -18.65 35.09
C ASN A 161 18.49 -18.72 36.61
N LEU A 162 17.68 -19.68 37.06
CA LEU A 162 17.80 -20.19 38.41
C LEU A 162 18.79 -21.36 38.42
N ILE A 163 20.08 -21.04 38.41
CA ILE A 163 21.11 -21.95 38.92
C ILE A 163 20.97 -21.89 40.45
N ASP A 164 20.01 -22.64 40.95
CA ASP A 164 19.93 -23.01 42.35
C ASP A 164 21.15 -23.88 42.65
N ASN A 165 22.17 -23.26 43.25
CA ASN A 165 23.28 -23.96 43.87
C ASN A 165 22.76 -24.60 45.17
N GLY A 166 21.96 -25.65 45.00
CA GLY A 166 21.62 -26.60 46.03
C GLY A 166 22.82 -27.50 46.32
N ASP A 167 23.59 -27.07 47.31
CA ASP A 167 24.37 -27.87 48.27
C ASP A 167 24.64 -29.33 47.86
N ALA A 168 25.78 -29.56 47.20
CA ALA A 168 26.33 -30.88 46.96
C ALA A 168 27.61 -31.06 47.77
N ASP A 169 27.45 -31.57 48.99
CA ASP A 169 28.36 -32.43 49.76
C ASP A 169 29.85 -32.39 49.35
N PRO A 170 30.73 -31.71 50.09
CA PRO A 170 32.11 -31.50 49.68
C PRO A 170 33.04 -32.66 50.09
N GLU A 171 32.67 -33.93 49.95
CA GLU A 171 33.55 -35.00 50.49
C GLU A 171 33.58 -36.31 49.68
N LYS A 172 34.01 -36.22 48.42
CA LYS A 172 34.68 -37.36 47.75
C LYS A 172 36.01 -36.91 47.17
N ARG A 173 37.09 -37.08 47.94
CA ARG A 173 38.46 -36.98 47.44
C ARG A 173 38.57 -37.87 46.20
N ALA A 174 38.68 -37.25 45.02
CA ALA A 174 38.89 -37.96 43.78
C ALA A 174 40.21 -38.73 43.91
N LYS A 175 40.16 -40.06 43.86
CA LYS A 175 41.33 -40.94 43.85
C LYS A 175 42.29 -40.41 42.78
N SER A 176 43.58 -40.22 43.12
CA SER A 176 44.59 -39.72 42.19
C SER A 176 44.63 -40.65 40.97
N VAL A 177 44.14 -40.15 39.85
CA VAL A 177 44.08 -40.87 38.59
C VAL A 177 45.50 -41.20 38.16
N THR A 178 45.76 -42.46 37.81
CA THR A 178 47.10 -42.87 37.39
C THR A 178 47.51 -42.15 36.10
N ARG A 179 48.81 -41.93 35.89
CA ARG A 179 49.34 -41.22 34.69
C ARG A 179 48.83 -41.82 33.36
N VAL A 180 48.57 -43.14 33.35
CA VAL A 180 48.00 -43.88 32.22
C VAL A 180 46.54 -43.50 31.94
N GLU A 181 45.72 -43.41 32.98
CA GLU A 181 44.32 -43.00 32.87
C GLU A 181 44.17 -41.53 32.47
N MET A 182 45.10 -40.66 32.88
CA MET A 182 45.14 -39.26 32.45
C MET A 182 45.43 -39.14 30.95
N ASN A 183 46.41 -39.88 30.43
CA ASN A 183 46.70 -39.95 29.00
C ASN A 183 45.55 -40.56 28.19
N ARG A 184 44.85 -41.56 28.74
CA ARG A 184 43.64 -42.14 28.13
C ARG A 184 42.50 -41.12 28.02
N ARG A 185 42.33 -40.26 29.02
CA ARG A 185 41.34 -39.17 29.00
C ARG A 185 41.71 -38.07 27.99
N ILE A 186 42.99 -37.71 27.89
CA ILE A 186 43.48 -36.73 26.91
C ILE A 186 43.19 -37.20 25.48
N ARG A 187 43.56 -38.45 25.14
CA ARG A 187 43.27 -39.03 23.82
C ARG A 187 41.78 -39.08 23.49
N ARG A 188 40.93 -39.47 24.46
CA ARG A 188 39.46 -39.48 24.27
C ARG A 188 38.89 -38.07 24.08
N LYS A 189 39.45 -37.07 24.78
CA LYS A 189 39.05 -35.66 24.64
C LYS A 189 39.45 -35.10 23.27
N GLU A 190 40.62 -35.47 22.76
CA GLU A 190 41.08 -35.10 21.41
C GLU A 190 40.23 -35.75 20.32
N GLN A 191 39.89 -37.04 20.47
CA GLN A 191 38.96 -37.73 19.56
C GLN A 191 37.58 -37.05 19.55
N LEU A 192 37.03 -36.77 20.73
CA LEU A 192 35.76 -36.03 20.84
C LEU A 192 35.83 -34.65 20.17
N ARG A 193 36.93 -33.92 20.32
CA ARG A 193 37.12 -32.62 19.65
C ARG A 193 37.17 -32.76 18.13
N ALA A 194 37.98 -33.68 17.62
CA ALA A 194 38.10 -33.96 16.19
C ALA A 194 36.74 -34.40 15.59
N GLU A 195 35.99 -35.25 16.29
CA GLU A 195 34.63 -35.63 15.89
C GLU A 195 33.67 -34.44 15.89
N THR A 196 33.74 -33.55 16.88
CA THR A 196 32.90 -32.34 16.90
C THR A 196 33.26 -31.37 15.79
N GLU A 197 34.54 -31.24 15.45
CA GLU A 197 35.02 -30.40 14.35
C GLU A 197 34.63 -30.97 13.00
N ALA A 198 34.77 -32.28 12.79
CA ALA A 198 34.29 -32.96 11.58
C ALA A 198 32.78 -32.78 11.41
N LYS A 199 32.00 -32.95 12.49
CA LYS A 199 30.55 -32.69 12.49
C LYS A 199 30.22 -31.23 12.19
N LYS A 200 31.03 -30.27 12.63
CA LYS A 200 30.85 -28.83 12.31
C LYS A 200 31.11 -28.57 10.83
N VAL A 201 32.20 -29.11 10.28
CA VAL A 201 32.54 -28.97 8.86
C VAL A 201 31.45 -29.61 7.98
N GLU A 202 30.97 -30.80 8.35
CA GLU A 202 29.88 -31.47 7.64
C GLU A 202 28.58 -30.66 7.65
N LYS A 203 28.25 -30.01 8.77
CA LYS A 203 27.10 -29.09 8.85
C LYS A 203 27.28 -27.87 7.94
N LEU A 204 28.49 -27.31 7.89
CA LEU A 204 28.80 -26.17 7.02
C LEU A 204 28.72 -26.56 5.54
N SER A 205 29.27 -27.71 5.13
CA SER A 205 29.14 -28.18 3.75
C SER A 205 27.68 -28.42 3.37
N LYS A 206 26.89 -29.08 4.24
CA LYS A 206 25.45 -29.26 4.00
C LYS A 206 24.72 -27.94 3.84
N GLY A 207 25.06 -26.93 4.65
CA GLY A 207 24.51 -25.58 4.53
C GLY A 207 24.90 -24.90 3.21
N ILE A 208 26.11 -25.11 2.71
CA ILE A 208 26.59 -24.58 1.42
C ILE A 208 25.88 -25.27 0.25
N ASP A 209 25.71 -26.59 0.31
CA ASP A 209 25.09 -27.38 -0.75
C ASP A 209 23.59 -27.06 -0.91
N CYS A 210 22.90 -26.68 0.18
CA CYS A 210 21.49 -26.27 0.16
C CYS A 210 21.26 -24.79 -0.25
N LEU A 211 22.32 -23.99 -0.46
CA LEU A 211 22.17 -22.57 -0.83
C LEU A 211 21.34 -22.33 -2.11
N PRO A 212 21.49 -23.13 -3.19
CA PRO A 212 20.70 -22.95 -4.40
C PRO A 212 19.20 -23.14 -4.15
N ASP A 213 18.82 -24.14 -3.37
CA ASP A 213 17.42 -24.42 -3.02
C ASP A 213 16.80 -23.26 -2.22
N ILE A 214 17.56 -22.73 -1.25
CA ILE A 214 17.17 -21.56 -0.45
C ILE A 214 17.02 -20.32 -1.35
N LEU A 215 17.91 -20.11 -2.33
CA LEU A 215 17.81 -19.00 -3.27
C LEU A 215 16.57 -19.11 -4.17
N GLU A 216 16.25 -20.32 -4.64
CA GLU A 216 15.03 -20.56 -5.41
C GLU A 216 13.77 -20.33 -4.56
N GLU A 217 13.78 -20.75 -3.30
CA GLU A 217 12.68 -20.49 -2.36
C GLU A 217 12.49 -18.99 -2.12
N ILE A 218 13.56 -18.25 -1.87
CA ILE A 218 13.52 -16.78 -1.70
C ILE A 218 12.98 -16.12 -2.99
N ALA A 219 13.41 -16.57 -4.17
CA ALA A 219 12.94 -16.01 -5.43
C ALA A 219 11.42 -16.24 -5.63
N LYS A 220 10.93 -17.45 -5.32
CA LYS A 220 9.50 -17.77 -5.35
C LYS A 220 8.71 -16.91 -4.36
N GLU A 221 9.20 -16.78 -3.12
CA GLU A 221 8.56 -15.95 -2.09
C GLU A 221 8.52 -14.47 -2.49
N ASP A 222 9.60 -13.95 -3.09
CA ASP A 222 9.66 -12.58 -3.59
C ASP A 222 8.67 -12.33 -4.73
N GLU A 223 8.50 -13.28 -5.66
CA GLU A 223 7.49 -13.20 -6.70
C GLU A 223 6.08 -13.18 -6.13
N GLU A 224 5.80 -14.01 -5.14
CA GLU A 224 4.50 -14.04 -4.45
C GLU A 224 4.24 -12.75 -3.67
N LYS A 225 5.23 -12.23 -2.95
CA LYS A 225 5.18 -10.92 -2.27
C LYS A 225 4.88 -9.80 -3.27
N ARG A 226 5.54 -9.80 -4.44
CA ARG A 226 5.29 -8.84 -5.54
C ARG A 226 3.87 -8.98 -6.08
N LYS A 227 3.41 -10.20 -6.37
CA LYS A 227 2.02 -10.46 -6.83
C LYS A 227 1.00 -9.97 -5.80
N ARG A 228 1.20 -10.28 -4.52
CA ARG A 228 0.35 -9.82 -3.40
C ARG A 228 0.34 -8.29 -3.29
N HIS A 229 1.50 -7.65 -3.43
CA HIS A 229 1.61 -6.19 -3.42
C HIS A 229 0.89 -5.55 -4.60
N LEU A 230 1.05 -6.09 -5.81
CA LEU A 230 0.35 -5.63 -7.01
C LEU A 230 -1.17 -5.75 -6.85
N ARG A 231 -1.68 -6.89 -6.35
CA ARG A 231 -3.10 -7.08 -6.05
C ARG A 231 -3.63 -6.01 -5.09
N ARG A 232 -2.88 -5.69 -4.02
CA ARG A 232 -3.24 -4.61 -3.08
C ARG A 232 -3.28 -3.24 -3.75
N ILE A 233 -2.32 -2.93 -4.62
CA ILE A 233 -2.30 -1.66 -5.35
C ILE A 233 -3.49 -1.56 -6.30
N VAL A 234 -3.78 -2.61 -7.06
CA VAL A 234 -4.90 -2.66 -8.01
C VAL A 234 -6.22 -2.47 -7.27
N ALA A 235 -6.46 -3.25 -6.21
CA ALA A 235 -7.66 -3.13 -5.38
C ALA A 235 -7.80 -1.72 -4.78
N LYS A 236 -6.70 -1.10 -4.32
CA LYS A 236 -6.71 0.28 -3.82
C LYS A 236 -7.07 1.27 -4.94
N LYS A 237 -6.49 1.13 -6.13
CA LYS A 237 -6.78 2.00 -7.28
C LYS A 237 -8.23 1.86 -7.75
N GLU A 238 -8.77 0.66 -7.79
CA GLU A 238 -10.17 0.39 -8.13
C GLU A 238 -11.11 1.01 -7.09
N ARG A 239 -10.82 0.81 -5.81
CA ARG A 239 -11.59 1.44 -4.72
C ARG A 239 -11.60 2.97 -4.82
N LEU A 240 -10.47 3.58 -5.17
CA LEU A 240 -10.36 5.05 -5.36
C LEU A 240 -11.15 5.59 -6.56
N LYS A 241 -11.51 4.74 -7.53
CA LYS A 241 -12.41 5.13 -8.63
C LYS A 241 -13.87 5.19 -8.18
N ALA A 242 -14.27 4.32 -7.25
CA ALA A 242 -15.64 4.23 -6.77
C ALA A 242 -15.90 5.16 -5.57
N CYS A 243 -15.00 5.15 -4.58
CA CYS A 243 -15.20 5.81 -3.31
C CYS A 243 -13.95 6.59 -2.87
N PRO A 244 -14.14 7.72 -2.16
CA PRO A 244 -13.04 8.46 -1.58
C PRO A 244 -12.35 7.64 -0.47
N PRO A 245 -11.06 7.92 -0.19
CA PRO A 245 -10.44 7.51 1.07
C PRO A 245 -11.26 7.96 2.28
N ARG A 246 -11.10 7.28 3.41
CA ARG A 246 -11.73 7.70 4.66
C ARG A 246 -11.07 9.00 5.15
N LEU A 247 -11.75 10.13 4.93
CA LEU A 247 -11.28 11.46 5.33
C LEU A 247 -11.66 11.84 6.77
N GLY A 248 -12.68 11.19 7.36
CA GLY A 248 -13.16 11.53 8.70
C GLY A 248 -13.90 10.41 9.40
N LYS A 249 -14.71 10.78 10.41
CA LYS A 249 -15.48 9.84 11.25
C LYS A 249 -16.42 8.99 10.40
N HIS A 250 -17.15 9.62 9.49
CA HIS A 250 -18.14 8.96 8.64
C HIS A 250 -17.56 8.49 7.30
N LYS A 251 -18.03 7.33 6.84
CA LYS A 251 -17.73 6.81 5.50
C LYS A 251 -18.62 7.51 4.49
N PHE A 252 -18.12 7.66 3.26
CA PHE A 252 -18.95 8.13 2.15
C PHE A 252 -20.06 7.10 1.88
N VAL A 253 -21.28 7.60 1.75
CA VAL A 253 -22.46 6.81 1.37
C VAL A 253 -23.00 7.44 0.09
N PRO A 254 -23.12 6.67 -1.01
CA PRO A 254 -23.66 7.17 -2.25
C PRO A 254 -25.11 7.61 -2.08
N ALA A 255 -25.55 8.58 -2.89
CA ALA A 255 -26.96 8.90 -2.95
C ALA A 255 -27.73 7.75 -3.61
N PRO A 256 -28.96 7.45 -3.16
CA PRO A 256 -29.81 6.47 -3.84
C PRO A 256 -30.07 6.90 -5.28
N LEU A 257 -30.13 5.91 -6.18
CA LEU A 257 -30.41 6.15 -7.60
C LEU A 257 -31.80 6.77 -7.76
N GLN A 258 -31.90 7.81 -8.58
CA GLN A 258 -33.15 8.54 -8.78
C GLN A 258 -33.83 8.04 -10.04
N VAL A 259 -34.81 7.17 -9.88
CA VAL A 259 -35.58 6.60 -10.98
C VAL A 259 -37.05 6.93 -10.77
N LEU A 260 -37.74 7.35 -11.84
CA LEU A 260 -39.18 7.49 -11.81
C LEU A 260 -39.83 6.11 -11.74
N LEU A 261 -40.82 5.95 -10.87
CA LEU A 261 -41.61 4.71 -10.82
C LEU A 261 -42.43 4.56 -12.10
N SER A 262 -42.81 3.32 -12.44
CA SER A 262 -43.63 3.04 -13.63
C SER A 262 -44.96 3.80 -13.64
N GLU A 263 -45.52 4.06 -12.45
CA GLU A 263 -46.75 4.84 -12.26
C GLU A 263 -46.53 6.35 -12.46
N GLU A 264 -45.33 6.83 -12.16
CA GLU A 264 -44.97 8.25 -12.24
C GLU A 264 -44.42 8.63 -13.62
N LYS A 265 -43.92 7.64 -14.37
CA LYS A 265 -43.40 7.82 -15.73
C LYS A 265 -44.53 8.21 -16.68
N THR A 266 -44.69 9.52 -16.86
CA THR A 266 -45.65 10.09 -17.78
C THR A 266 -44.91 10.65 -18.99
N GLY A 267 -45.41 10.42 -20.21
CA GLY A 267 -44.81 10.97 -21.44
C GLY A 267 -44.90 12.50 -21.59
N PHE A 268 -45.52 13.21 -20.63
CA PHE A 268 -45.80 14.65 -20.71
C PHE A 268 -45.01 15.44 -19.65
N LEU A 269 -44.17 16.39 -20.09
CA LEU A 269 -43.30 17.18 -19.21
C LEU A 269 -44.08 18.01 -18.18
N ARG A 270 -45.30 18.45 -18.51
CA ARG A 270 -46.18 19.22 -17.61
C ARG A 270 -46.65 18.42 -16.40
N GLN A 271 -46.63 17.09 -16.49
CA GLN A 271 -47.05 16.18 -15.43
C GLN A 271 -45.86 15.60 -14.64
N GLN A 272 -44.62 15.93 -15.04
CA GLN A 272 -43.43 15.46 -14.35
C GLN A 272 -43.40 16.00 -12.92
N LYS A 273 -43.28 15.09 -11.95
CA LYS A 273 -42.98 15.47 -10.57
C LYS A 273 -41.56 16.00 -10.50
N GLY A 274 -41.37 17.15 -9.86
CA GLY A 274 -40.04 17.72 -9.68
C GLY A 274 -39.13 16.72 -8.97
N CYS A 275 -38.04 16.34 -9.64
CA CYS A 275 -37.02 15.46 -9.08
C CYS A 275 -36.04 16.24 -8.18
N CYS A 276 -35.00 15.56 -7.66
CA CYS A 276 -34.17 16.05 -6.56
C CYS A 276 -33.57 17.46 -6.74
N THR A 277 -33.14 18.01 -5.61
CA THR A 277 -32.32 19.23 -5.59
C THR A 277 -30.91 18.94 -6.13
N VAL A 278 -30.55 19.55 -7.27
CA VAL A 278 -29.19 19.50 -7.86
C VAL A 278 -28.09 19.78 -6.85
N VAL A 279 -28.35 20.66 -5.87
CA VAL A 279 -27.41 20.97 -4.78
C VAL A 279 -26.99 19.73 -4.00
N LYS A 280 -27.90 18.79 -3.71
CA LYS A 280 -27.58 17.55 -2.99
C LYS A 280 -26.67 16.65 -3.82
N ASP A 281 -26.95 16.52 -5.12
CA ASP A 281 -26.09 15.76 -6.05
C ASP A 281 -24.68 16.37 -6.11
N ARG A 282 -24.57 17.69 -6.29
CA ARG A 282 -23.27 18.37 -6.31
C ARG A 282 -22.50 18.22 -5.00
N PHE A 283 -23.19 18.32 -3.86
CA PHE A 283 -22.60 18.08 -2.55
C PHE A 283 -22.08 16.65 -2.42
N LYS A 284 -22.85 15.64 -2.87
CA LYS A 284 -22.41 14.24 -2.89
C LYS A 284 -21.25 13.97 -3.83
N SER A 285 -21.20 14.64 -4.98
CA SER A 285 -20.04 14.63 -5.87
C SER A 285 -18.78 15.20 -5.20
N LEU A 286 -18.91 16.27 -4.40
CA LEU A 286 -17.77 16.83 -3.64
C LEU A 286 -17.27 15.86 -2.56
N GLU A 287 -18.19 15.20 -1.84
CA GLU A 287 -17.83 14.15 -0.89
C GLU A 287 -17.16 12.97 -1.60
N LYS A 288 -17.71 12.49 -2.71
CA LYS A 288 -17.19 11.36 -3.49
C LYS A 288 -15.77 11.62 -4.02
N ARG A 289 -15.50 12.86 -4.44
CA ARG A 289 -14.17 13.31 -4.87
C ARG A 289 -13.18 13.50 -3.72
N GLY A 290 -13.64 13.43 -2.47
CA GLY A 290 -12.82 13.68 -1.29
C GLY A 290 -12.44 15.15 -1.09
N LEU A 291 -13.20 16.07 -1.68
CA LEU A 291 -13.01 17.52 -1.46
C LEU A 291 -13.71 17.99 -0.20
N VAL A 292 -14.82 17.32 0.16
CA VAL A 292 -15.60 17.58 1.37
C VAL A 292 -15.63 16.29 2.20
N VAL A 293 -15.51 16.43 3.51
CA VAL A 293 -15.59 15.29 4.43
C VAL A 293 -17.05 14.86 4.57
N PRO A 294 -17.38 13.55 4.44
CA PRO A 294 -18.71 13.05 4.70
C PRO A 294 -19.17 13.39 6.12
N SER A 295 -20.31 14.06 6.23
CA SER A 295 -20.87 14.49 7.50
C SER A 295 -22.29 13.98 7.69
N LYS A 296 -22.63 13.61 8.92
CA LYS A 296 -24.01 13.39 9.33
C LYS A 296 -24.56 14.71 9.85
N ARG A 297 -25.84 15.00 9.58
CA ARG A 297 -26.52 16.13 10.22
C ARG A 297 -26.40 15.94 11.73
N SER A 298 -25.65 16.83 12.39
CA SER A 298 -25.66 16.90 13.84
C SER A 298 -27.03 17.43 14.22
N GLY A 299 -27.91 16.55 14.69
CA GLY A 299 -29.13 16.96 15.36
C GLY A 299 -28.73 17.64 16.67
N ARG A 300 -28.36 18.93 16.61
CA ARG A 300 -28.54 19.79 17.77
C ARG A 300 -30.05 19.94 17.91
N LYS A 301 -30.63 19.14 18.80
CA LYS A 301 -31.88 19.48 19.47
C LYS A 301 -31.62 20.70 20.34
#